data_AF-A0A423E124-F1
#
_entry.id   AF-A0A423E124-F1
#
_cell.length_a   1.000
_cell.length_b   1.000
_cell.length_c   1.000
_cell.angle_alpha   90.00
_cell.angle_beta   90.00
_cell.angle_gamma   90.00
#
_symmetry.space_group_name_H-M   'P 1'
#
loop_
_entity.id
_entity.type
_entity.pdbx_description
1 polymer ?
#
loop_
_entity_poly.entity_id
_entity_poly.type
_entity_poly.pdbx_seq_one_letter_code
_entity_poly.pdbx_strand_id
1 'polypeptide(L)' 'MTDTQTDPLHGVTLEQILKALVEHYEWSGLAERIDIRCFKSDPSIKSSLTFLRKTPWAREKVEKLYVKLQRTKRPL' A
#
# COMPACT_ATOMS: atom_id res chain seq x y z
N MET A 1 -4.39 -23.82 -1.27
CA MET A 1 -5.39 -22.73 -1.24
C MET A 1 -4.61 -21.45 -0.98
N THR A 2 -4.38 -20.48 -1.85
CA THR A 2 -4.62 -20.26 -3.28
C THR A 2 -3.49 -19.30 -3.69
N ASP A 3 -2.62 -19.78 -4.56
CA ASP A 3 -1.62 -18.99 -5.27
C ASP A 3 -2.36 -18.18 -6.35
N THR A 4 -2.27 -16.86 -6.32
CA THR A 4 -2.82 -16.02 -7.40
C THR A 4 -1.75 -15.06 -7.87
N GLN A 5 -0.78 -15.65 -8.56
CA GLN A 5 -0.09 -15.11 -9.71
C GLN A 5 -0.99 -14.15 -10.51
N THR A 6 -0.81 -12.83 -10.32
CA THR A 6 -1.37 -11.79 -11.20
C THR A 6 -0.28 -10.77 -11.52
N ASP A 7 0.28 -10.97 -12.72
CA ASP A 7 0.95 -10.06 -13.66
C ASP A 7 1.53 -8.72 -13.13
N PRO A 8 2.87 -8.55 -13.11
CA PRO A 8 3.51 -7.54 -12.26
C PRO A 8 3.52 -6.07 -12.74
N LEU A 9 3.16 -5.70 -13.98
CA LEU A 9 3.53 -4.36 -14.49
C LEU A 9 2.58 -3.63 -15.46
N HIS A 10 1.30 -3.99 -15.56
CA HIS A 10 0.34 -3.17 -16.32
C HIS A 10 -0.83 -2.66 -15.47
N GLY A 11 -0.89 -1.34 -15.28
CA GLY A 11 -2.05 -0.66 -14.69
C GLY A 11 -2.11 -0.66 -13.16
N VAL A 12 -0.99 -0.48 -12.46
CA VAL A 12 -0.94 -0.52 -10.99
C VAL A 12 -1.86 0.56 -10.40
N THR A 13 -2.97 0.13 -9.82
CA THR A 13 -3.93 1.02 -9.16
C THR A 13 -3.51 1.30 -7.72
N LEU A 14 -4.05 2.38 -7.12
CA LEU A 14 -3.85 2.67 -5.70
C LEU A 14 -4.22 1.48 -4.79
N GLU A 15 -5.21 0.67 -5.21
CA GLU A 15 -5.57 -0.56 -4.53
C GLU A 15 -4.42 -1.58 -4.56
N GLN A 16 -3.81 -1.80 -5.71
CA GLN A 16 -2.69 -2.73 -5.84
C GLN A 16 -1.45 -2.24 -5.09
N ILE A 17 -1.15 -0.95 -5.16
CA ILE A 17 -0.10 -0.30 -4.37
C ILE A 17 -0.30 -0.60 -2.88
N LEU A 18 -1.51 -0.36 -2.37
CA LEU A 18 -1.82 -0.60 -0.98
C LEU A 18 -1.74 -2.09 -0.62
N LYS A 19 -2.30 -2.98 -1.46
CA LYS A 19 -2.23 -4.43 -1.24
C LYS A 19 -0.78 -4.92 -1.17
N ALA A 20 0.07 -4.53 -2.11
CA ALA A 20 1.49 -4.91 -2.12
C ALA A 20 2.25 -4.39 -0.90
N LEU A 21 1.92 -3.17 -0.44
CA LEU A 21 2.51 -2.60 0.77
C LEU A 21 2.05 -3.32 2.04
N VAL A 22 0.77 -3.64 2.14
CA VAL A 22 0.20 -4.40 3.27
C VAL A 22 0.77 -5.81 3.29
N GLU A 23 0.91 -6.46 2.14
CA GLU A 23 1.50 -7.80 2.04
C GLU A 23 2.97 -7.82 2.48
N HIS A 24 3.71 -6.73 2.27
CA HIS A 24 5.13 -6.65 2.62
C HIS A 24 5.42 -6.11 4.03
N TYR A 25 4.68 -5.09 4.48
CA TYR A 25 4.93 -4.38 5.74
C TYR A 25 3.85 -4.61 6.81
N GLU A 26 2.73 -5.21 6.42
CA GLU A 26 1.50 -5.26 7.22
C GLU A 26 0.98 -3.87 7.63
N TRP A 27 -0.21 -3.86 8.23
CA TRP A 27 -0.85 -2.62 8.66
C TRP A 27 -0.05 -1.89 9.74
N SER A 28 0.59 -2.65 10.63
CA SER A 28 1.46 -2.10 11.69
C SER A 28 2.65 -1.34 11.09
N GLY A 29 3.37 -1.95 10.14
CA GLY A 29 4.52 -1.29 9.50
C GLY A 29 4.13 -0.10 8.62
N LEU A 30 2.90 -0.09 8.10
CA LEU A 30 2.34 1.08 7.43
C LEU A 30 1.95 2.18 8.41
N ALA A 31 1.36 1.85 9.56
CA ALA A 31 0.98 2.81 10.59
C ALA A 31 2.21 3.50 11.23
N GLU A 32 3.35 2.81 11.30
CA GLU A 32 4.62 3.39 11.75
C GLU A 32 5.19 4.41 10.74
N ARG A 33 5.05 4.13 9.44
CA ARG A 33 5.58 4.99 8.36
C ARG A 33 4.62 6.12 7.99
N ILE A 34 3.32 5.85 8.11
CA ILE A 34 2.22 6.71 7.75
C ILE A 34 1.28 6.72 8.97
N ASP A 35 1.52 7.68 9.87
CA ASP A 35 0.73 7.84 11.08
C ASP A 35 -0.67 8.36 10.75
N ILE A 36 -1.53 7.45 10.28
CA ILE A 36 -2.95 7.69 10.06
C ILE A 36 -3.76 6.71 10.88
N ARG A 37 -4.82 7.22 11.51
CA ARG A 37 -5.74 6.41 12.31
C ARG A 37 -6.37 5.28 11.51
N CYS A 38 -6.53 5.46 10.20
CA CYS A 38 -7.07 4.46 9.29
C CYS A 38 -6.33 3.12 9.38
N PHE A 39 -5.00 3.12 9.46
CA PHE A 39 -4.20 1.88 9.53
C PHE A 39 -4.15 1.27 10.93
N LYS A 40 -4.49 2.04 11.98
CA LYS A 40 -4.45 1.60 13.38
C LYS A 40 -5.80 1.05 13.87
N SER A 41 -6.91 1.66 13.45
CA SER A 41 -8.24 1.37 14.02
C SER A 41 -9.13 0.51 13.11
N ASP A 42 -9.08 0.70 11.79
CA ASP A 42 -9.87 -0.09 10.84
C ASP A 42 -9.03 -0.44 9.60
N PRO A 43 -8.01 -1.30 9.77
CA PRO A 43 -7.10 -1.67 8.69
C PRO A 43 -7.79 -2.54 7.64
N SER A 44 -8.51 -1.89 6.72
CA SER A 44 -9.13 -2.56 5.57
C SER A 44 -8.78 -1.83 4.28
N ILE A 45 -8.64 -2.60 3.18
CA ILE A 45 -8.31 -2.06 1.86
C ILE A 45 -9.35 -1.03 1.40
N LYS A 46 -10.64 -1.33 1.53
CA LYS A 46 -11.73 -0.43 1.10
C LYS A 46 -11.80 0.87 1.93
N SER A 47 -11.67 0.77 3.25
CA SER A 47 -11.68 1.94 4.15
C SER A 47 -10.47 2.83 3.88
N SER A 48 -9.29 2.20 3.76
CA SER A 48 -8.04 2.89 3.40
C SER A 48 -8.13 3.59 2.06
N LEU A 49 -8.64 2.95 1.00
CA LEU A 49 -8.81 3.60 -0.30
C LEU A 49 -9.77 4.79 -0.24
N THR A 50 -10.86 4.67 0.50
CA THR A 50 -11.79 5.78 0.72
C THR A 50 -11.10 6.94 1.45
N PHE A 51 -10.28 6.63 2.46
CA PHE A 51 -9.50 7.61 3.20
C PHE A 51 -8.43 8.28 2.33
N LEU A 52 -7.65 7.51 1.56
CA LEU A 52 -6.63 7.98 0.63
C LEU A 52 -7.22 8.78 -0.55
N ARG A 53 -8.51 8.61 -0.85
CA ARG A 53 -9.25 9.48 -1.79
C ARG A 53 -9.61 10.83 -1.20
N LYS A 54 -9.93 10.87 0.09
CA LYS A 54 -10.25 12.11 0.81
C LYS A 54 -9.02 12.85 1.31
N THR A 55 -7.88 12.16 1.43
CA THR A 55 -6.65 12.66 2.03
C THR A 55 -5.47 12.54 1.07
N PRO A 56 -5.24 13.53 0.18
CA PRO A 56 -4.24 13.46 -0.88
C PRO A 56 -2.81 13.25 -0.37
N TRP A 57 -2.42 13.95 0.71
CA TRP A 57 -1.08 13.82 1.28
C TRP A 57 -0.77 12.40 1.77
N ALA A 58 -1.79 11.67 2.25
CA ALA A 58 -1.64 10.29 2.71
C ALA A 58 -1.45 9.35 1.51
N ARG A 59 -2.21 9.57 0.43
CA ARG A 59 -2.02 8.87 -0.85
C ARG A 59 -0.59 9.00 -1.36
N GLU A 60 -0.09 10.23 -1.43
CA GLU A 60 1.28 10.48 -1.89
C GLU A 60 2.32 9.73 -1.04
N LYS A 61 2.12 9.65 0.29
CA LYS A 61 3.01 8.88 1.16
C LYS A 61 2.99 7.38 0.85
N VAL A 62 1.80 6.82 0.62
CA VAL A 62 1.62 5.41 0.22
C VAL A 62 2.32 5.15 -1.12
N GLU A 63 2.08 5.99 -2.13
CA GLU A 63 2.72 5.87 -3.44
C GLU A 63 4.25 5.99 -3.36
N LYS A 64 4.77 6.99 -2.62
CA LYS A 64 6.22 7.15 -2.40
C LYS A 64 6.82 5.93 -1.71
N LEU A 65 6.12 5.32 -0.74
CA LEU A 65 6.58 4.13 -0.06
C LEU A 65 6.63 2.92 -1.00
N TYR A 66 5.64 2.76 -1.87
CA TYR A 66 5.63 1.70 -2.88
C TYR A 66 6.75 1.85 -3.90
N VAL A 67 7.03 3.07 -4.38
CA VAL A 67 8.19 3.32 -5.26
C VAL A 67 9.49 2.93 -4.57
N LYS A 68 9.66 3.23 -3.28
CA LYS A 68 10.83 2.79 -2.50
C LYS A 68 10.92 1.27 -2.43
N LEU A 69 9.81 0.58 -2.16
CA LEU A 69 9.76 -0.88 -2.12
C LEU A 69 10.16 -1.50 -3.47
N GLN A 70 9.63 -0.97 -4.58
CA GLN A 70 9.96 -1.45 -5.93
C GLN A 70 11.43 -1.21 -6.30
N ARG A 71 12.03 -0.10 -5.86
CA ARG A 71 13.47 0.15 -6.05
C ARG A 71 14.32 -0.87 -5.30
N THR A 72 13.92 -1.29 -4.10
CA THR A 72 14.63 -2.32 -3.33
C THR A 72 14.50 -3.71 -3.94
N LYS A 73 13.35 -4.03 -4.55
CA LYS A 73 13.12 -5.35 -5.19
C LYS A 73 13.89 -5.57 -6.50
N ARG A 74 14.51 -4.53 -7.08
CA ARG A 74 15.28 -4.67 -8.31
C ARG A 74 16.74 -4.99 -7.94
N PRO A 75 17.21 -6.25 -8.07
CA PRO A 75 18.64 -6.49 -7.99
C PRO A 75 19.32 -5.73 -9.14
N LEU A 76 20.42 -5.04 -8.83
CA LEU A 76 21.33 -4.48 -9.81
C LEU A 76 21.89 -5.59 -10.71
#